data_AF-A0A6A7LF85-F1
#
_entry.id   AF-A0A6A7LF85-F1
#
_cell.length_a   1.000
_cell.length_b   1.000
_cell.length_c   1.000
_cell.angle_alpha   90.00
_cell.angle_beta   90.00
_cell.angle_gamma   90.00
#
_symmetry.space_group_name_H-M   'P 1'
#
loop_
_entity.id
_entity.type
_entity.pdbx_description
1 polymer ?
#
loop_
_entity_poly.entity_id
_entity_poly.type
_entity_poly.pdbx_seq_one_letter_code
_entity_poly.pdbx_strand_id
1 'polypeptide(L)' 'MSERIPRDRDIELENIIGNLMIAEYQVDRLQSRLSERVGGLGSGSNKKSSSFVFKKNDKWYRVTLSVEEMTNINIIDDVT' A
#
# COMPACT_ATOMS: atom_id res chain seq x y z
N MET A 1 47.36 -14.41 -15.15
CA MET A 1 46.53 -14.52 -13.93
C MET A 1 45.53 -13.39 -13.97
N SER A 2 44.23 -13.69 -13.97
CA SER A 2 43.18 -12.66 -14.00
C SER A 2 42.93 -12.23 -12.55
N GLU A 3 43.24 -10.97 -12.26
CA GLU A 3 43.10 -10.37 -10.93
C GLU A 3 41.61 -10.30 -10.58
N ARG A 4 41.17 -11.14 -9.64
CA ARG A 4 39.80 -11.07 -9.12
C ARG A 4 39.73 -9.87 -8.18
N ILE A 5 39.28 -8.74 -8.72
CA ILE A 5 38.92 -7.56 -7.91
C ILE A 5 37.88 -8.03 -6.87
N PRO A 6 38.14 -7.91 -5.56
CA PRO A 6 37.14 -8.17 -4.55
C PRO A 6 36.01 -7.17 -4.77
N ARG A 7 34.86 -7.65 -5.20
CA ARG A 7 33.64 -6.83 -5.25
C ARG A 7 33.17 -6.67 -3.83
N ASP A 8 33.60 -5.59 -3.19
CA ASP A 8 33.04 -5.18 -1.91
C ASP A 8 31.57 -4.90 -2.14
N ARG A 9 30.70 -5.70 -1.53
CA ARG A 9 29.26 -5.52 -1.70
C ARG A 9 28.84 -4.37 -0.82
N ASP A 10 28.20 -3.40 -1.42
CA ASP A 10 27.59 -2.30 -0.68
C ASP A 10 26.29 -2.80 -0.04
N ILE A 11 26.42 -3.34 1.17
CA ILE A 11 25.32 -3.93 1.93
C ILE A 11 24.23 -2.89 2.24
N GLU A 12 24.60 -1.62 2.40
CA GLU A 12 23.63 -0.55 2.64
C GLU A 12 22.76 -0.32 1.41
N LEU A 13 23.37 -0.23 0.22
CA LEU A 13 22.63 -0.12 -1.03
C LEU A 13 21.74 -1.35 -1.30
N GLU A 14 22.23 -2.57 -1.05
CA GLU A 14 21.44 -3.79 -1.20
C GLU A 14 20.21 -3.79 -0.28
N ASN A 15 20.37 -3.34 0.97
CA ASN A 15 19.27 -3.21 1.92
C ASN A 15 18.25 -2.13 1.50
N ILE A 16 18.72 -1.00 0.98
CA ILE A 16 17.85 0.07 0.46
C ILE A 16 17.01 -0.46 -0.70
N ILE A 17 17.63 -1.17 -1.65
CA ILE A 17 16.93 -1.79 -2.79
C ILE A 17 15.89 -2.79 -2.29
N GLY A 18 16.25 -3.66 -1.34
CA GLY A 18 15.30 -4.61 -0.75
C GLY A 18 14.07 -3.93 -0.12
N ASN A 19 14.28 -2.83 0.61
CA ASN A 19 13.20 -2.05 1.21
C ASN A 19 12.31 -1.38 0.16
N LEU A 20 12.90 -0.85 -0.92
CA LEU A 20 12.16 -0.26 -2.03
C LEU A 20 11.26 -1.29 -2.72
N MET A 21 11.76 -2.49 -2.99
CA MET A 21 10.98 -3.57 -3.59
C MET A 21 9.79 -3.98 -2.72
N ILE A 22 9.98 -4.05 -1.39
CA ILE A 22 8.88 -4.34 -0.45
C ILE A 22 7.84 -3.23 -0.48
N ALA A 23 8.26 -1.96 -0.49
CA ALA A 23 7.36 -0.83 -0.54
C ALA A 23 6.52 -0.83 -1.83
N GLU A 24 7.17 -1.04 -2.97
CA GLU A 24 6.51 -1.14 -4.28
C GLU A 24 5.48 -2.28 -4.31
N TYR A 25 5.85 -3.46 -3.81
CA TYR A 25 4.91 -4.58 -3.69
C TYR A 25 3.70 -4.26 -2.81
N GLN A 26 3.89 -3.58 -1.68
CA GLN A 26 2.76 -3.19 -0.82
C GLN A 26 1.85 -2.18 -1.51
N VAL A 27 2.41 -1.25 -2.29
CA VAL A 27 1.64 -0.28 -3.09
C VAL A 27 0.83 -1.00 -4.17
N ASP A 28 1.47 -1.87 -4.96
CA ASP A 28 0.80 -2.63 -6.02
C ASP A 28 -0.31 -3.54 -5.46
N ARG A 29 -0.03 -4.24 -4.36
CA ARG A 29 -1.01 -5.09 -3.66
C ARG A 29 -2.20 -4.29 -3.13
N LEU A 30 -1.94 -3.08 -2.62
CA LEU A 30 -3.00 -2.18 -2.16
C LEU A 30 -3.84 -1.70 -3.35
N GLN A 31 -3.21 -1.19 -4.40
CA GLN A 31 -3.90 -0.71 -5.61
C GLN A 31 -4.74 -1.82 -6.26
N SER A 32 -4.19 -3.03 -6.39
CA SER A 32 -4.91 -4.22 -6.87
C SER A 32 -6.14 -4.50 -6.02
N ARG A 33 -5.99 -4.59 -4.68
CA ARG A 33 -7.12 -4.82 -3.75
C ARG A 33 -8.17 -3.72 -3.77
N LEU A 34 -7.77 -2.46 -4.00
CA LEU A 34 -8.69 -1.33 -4.12
C LEU A 34 -9.45 -1.38 -5.45
N SER A 35 -8.75 -1.65 -6.56
CA SER A 35 -9.35 -1.76 -7.89
C SER A 35 -10.36 -2.91 -7.98
N GLU A 36 -10.08 -4.07 -7.37
CA GLU A 36 -11.02 -5.20 -7.28
C GLU A 36 -12.29 -4.83 -6.50
N ARG A 37 -12.16 -3.98 -5.46
CA ARG A 37 -13.29 -3.53 -4.63
C ARG A 37 -14.15 -2.48 -5.32
N VAL A 38 -13.57 -1.65 -6.19
CA VAL A 38 -14.27 -0.55 -6.89
C VAL A 38 -14.81 -1.00 -8.25
N GLY A 39 -14.06 -1.83 -8.99
CA GLY A 39 -14.34 -2.22 -10.38
C GLY A 39 -15.31 -3.38 -10.58
N GLY A 40 -15.87 -3.95 -9.51
CA GLY A 40 -17.07 -4.80 -9.57
C GLY A 40 -17.00 -6.05 -10.47
N LEU A 41 -16.46 -7.16 -9.96
CA LEU A 41 -16.80 -8.50 -10.46
C LEU A 41 -16.78 -9.61 -9.39
N GLY A 42 -17.15 -9.28 -8.15
CA GLY A 42 -17.11 -10.24 -7.05
C GLY A 42 -18.12 -9.96 -5.95
N SER A 43 -19.31 -10.55 -6.08
CA SER A 43 -20.34 -10.71 -5.05
C SER A 43 -20.96 -9.42 -4.49
N GLY A 44 -22.26 -9.24 -4.76
CA GLY A 44 -23.08 -8.13 -4.29
C GLY A 44 -23.30 -8.12 -2.78
N SER A 45 -22.27 -7.80 -2.02
CA SER A 45 -22.42 -7.24 -0.69
C SER A 45 -22.14 -5.75 -0.79
N ASN A 46 -23.13 -4.92 -0.47
CA ASN A 46 -23.08 -3.45 -0.39
C ASN A 46 -22.04 -2.88 0.59
N LYS A 47 -20.97 -3.60 0.91
CA LYS A 47 -19.91 -3.18 1.83
C LYS A 47 -18.81 -2.47 1.07
N LYS A 48 -19.13 -1.25 0.61
CA LYS A 48 -18.15 -0.21 0.25
C LYS A 48 -17.20 0.16 1.40
N SER A 49 -17.40 -0.41 2.59
CA SER A 49 -16.57 -0.22 3.77
C SER A 49 -16.20 -1.54 4.44
N SER A 50 -14.91 -1.73 4.74
CA SER A 50 -14.44 -2.76 5.67
C SER A 50 -14.21 -2.15 7.04
N SER A 51 -14.80 -2.76 8.07
CA SER A 51 -14.65 -2.36 9.46
C SER A 51 -13.80 -3.41 10.20
N PHE A 52 -12.67 -3.01 10.75
CA PHE A 52 -11.82 -3.81 11.63
C PHE A 52 -12.03 -3.36 13.08
N VAL A 53 -12.26 -4.29 14.00
CA VAL A 53 -12.46 -4.00 15.43
C VAL A 53 -11.41 -4.73 16.25
N PHE A 54 -10.75 -4.04 17.16
CA PHE A 54 -9.77 -4.63 18.08
C PHE A 54 -9.86 -3.99 19.47
N LYS A 55 -9.37 -4.70 20.50
CA LYS A 55 -9.34 -4.24 21.89
C LYS A 55 -7.90 -4.00 22.35
N LYS A 56 -7.63 -2.88 23.01
CA LYS A 56 -6.33 -2.55 23.63
C LYS A 56 -6.53 -1.72 24.91
N ASN A 57 -5.85 -2.08 25.99
CA ASN A 57 -5.96 -1.43 27.32
C ASN A 57 -7.41 -1.27 27.78
N ASP A 58 -8.17 -2.37 27.68
CA ASP A 58 -9.60 -2.46 28.00
C ASP A 58 -10.56 -1.57 27.16
N LYS A 59 -10.03 -0.87 26.15
CA LYS A 59 -10.81 -0.03 25.23
C LYS A 59 -11.00 -0.71 23.87
N TRP A 60 -12.19 -0.52 23.28
CA TRP A 60 -12.52 -1.00 21.95
C TRP A 60 -12.23 0.07 20.89
N TYR A 61 -11.63 -0.34 19.79
CA TYR A 61 -11.31 0.51 18.65
C TYR A 61 -11.95 -0.10 17.40
N ARG A 62 -12.55 0.77 16.57
CA ARG A 62 -13.08 0.40 15.26
C ARG A 62 -12.38 1.26 14.20
N VAL A 63 -11.80 0.61 13.21
CA VAL A 63 -11.21 1.24 12.03
C VAL A 63 -12.12 0.91 10.85
N THR A 64 -12.71 1.93 10.24
CA THR A 64 -13.50 1.80 9.02
C THR A 64 -12.71 2.37 7.86
N LEU A 65 -12.50 1.56 6.82
CA LEU A 65 -11.94 1.98 5.55
C LEU A 65 -13.04 1.93 4.49
N SER A 66 -13.23 2.99 3.73
CA SER A 66 -14.09 3.03 2.54
C SER A 66 -13.27 3.46 1.34
N VAL A 67 -13.67 2.98 0.16
CA VAL A 67 -13.01 3.29 -1.10
C VAL A 67 -14.06 3.90 -2.02
N GLU A 68 -13.75 5.08 -2.55
CA GLU A 68 -14.62 5.81 -3.48
C GLU A 68 -13.91 5.92 -4.83
N GLU A 69 -14.67 5.69 -5.89
CA GLU A 69 -14.19 5.93 -7.25
C GLU A 69 -14.18 7.44 -7.50
N MET A 70 -13.02 7.99 -7.84
CA MET A 70 -12.89 9.40 -8.20
C MET A 70 -12.76 9.53 -9.71
N THR A 71 -13.68 10.26 -10.34
CA THR A 71 -13.68 10.51 -11.78
C THR A 71 -12.95 11.79 -12.19
N ASN A 72 -12.57 12.65 -11.22
CA ASN A 72 -11.75 13.85 -11.44
C ASN A 72 -10.86 14.11 -10.22
N ILE A 73 -9.57 14.34 -10.46
CA ILE A 73 -8.65 14.92 -9.46
C ILE A 73 -8.68 16.43 -9.67
N ASN A 74 -9.57 17.14 -8.98
CA ASN A 74 -9.33 18.57 -8.78
C ASN A 74 -8.23 18.66 -7.73
N ILE A 75 -6.99 18.80 -8.19
CA ILE A 75 -5.90 19.29 -7.35
C ILE A 75 -6.34 20.69 -6.94
N ILE A 76 -6.92 20.81 -5.75
CA ILE A 76 -7.12 22.12 -5.13
C ILE A 76 -5.72 22.56 -4.75
N ASP A 77 -5.09 23.36 -5.62
CA ASP A 77 -3.96 24.21 -5.26
C ASP A 77 -4.48 25.24 -4.25
N ASP A 78 -4.67 24.83 -2.99
CA ASP A 78 -4.91 25.77 -1.89
C ASP A 78 -3.56 26.32 -1.41
N VAL A 79 -3.01 27.20 -2.25
CA VAL A 79 -2.09 28.25 -1.83
C VAL A 79 -2.60 29.56 -2.44
N THR A 80 -3.52 30.23 -1.73
CA THR A 80 -3.38 31.66 -1.38
C THR A 80 -4.43 32.10 -0.37
#